data_AF-A0A962PZ87-F1
#
_entry.id   AF-A0A962PZ87-F1
#
_cell.length_a   1.000
_cell.length_b   1.000
_cell.length_c   1.000
_cell.angle_alpha   90.00
_cell.angle_beta   90.00
_cell.angle_gamma   90.00
#
_symmetry.space_group_name_H-M   'P 1'
#
loop_
_entity.id
_entity.type
_entity.pdbx_description
1 polymer ?
#
loop_
_entity_poly.entity_id
_entity_poly.type
_entity_poly.pdbx_seq_one_letter_code
_entity_poly.pdbx_strand_id
1 'polypeptide(L)'
;MIEMFVGTTYLHSELPRRVFMLCCLTGIQSVARRTLVLLAVILIAPGCVSDQTSGPKSSEEGKPGAKSLDLGFLVFGDTGYHIDYIEEEDYTPPKSSYEEFVAAERREWIEDVKPIEDFVPAPALYLEDKKSYVVASGMDPVAASMKSYCKAASCKFGIMLGDNIYPDGATLGADGHDDTLRFDRLFTQPYSKLGQGVENFRIYVTLGNHDWRTSRAGALAQLHFMETTPPFYMDGLFYKVSPPSGGGEIELFVVDTTLMLGGETVKETELNADGSERVTDEIEEFEPWTAPANEGERNMVSWLEKALRESNARWKFVVGHHPIWSTGGSKFEQARVLRKLLLPSLCRYADAYFVGHEHTLEVHEDSCESVFGSAKARPLVEVLSGAAAKQRGVNSAFQAFQSATNPTNTTLFTKGMIWGFAHMQVNGDQARVTLLTTPESGDGEAVEVFSHEFSRRSGATDASL
;
A
#
# COMPACT_ATOMS: atom_id res chain seq x y z
N MET A 1 38.74 -44.78 29.01
CA MET A 1 38.97 -45.67 27.87
C MET A 1 38.65 -44.88 26.60
N ILE A 2 39.71 -44.52 25.85
CA ILE A 2 39.76 -44.26 24.39
C ILE A 2 38.85 -43.10 23.92
N GLU A 3 39.28 -41.83 23.83
CA GLU A 3 40.32 -41.20 22.98
C GLU A 3 40.35 -41.68 21.52
N MET A 4 39.94 -40.82 20.57
CA MET A 4 40.67 -40.67 19.30
C MET A 4 40.35 -39.36 18.59
N PHE A 5 41.44 -38.63 18.34
CA PHE A 5 41.60 -37.41 17.56
C PHE A 5 41.75 -37.72 16.04
N VAL A 6 42.06 -36.67 15.27
CA VAL A 6 42.48 -36.58 13.84
C VAL A 6 41.32 -36.13 12.94
N GLY A 7 41.38 -35.04 12.16
CA GLY A 7 42.49 -34.20 11.73
C GLY A 7 42.44 -34.00 10.20
N THR A 8 42.00 -32.79 9.79
CA THR A 8 42.40 -32.00 8.60
C THR A 8 42.39 -32.62 7.19
N THR A 9 41.73 -31.95 6.24
CA THR A 9 42.39 -31.46 4.98
C THR A 9 41.50 -30.50 4.19
N TYR A 10 42.06 -29.32 3.91
CA TYR A 10 41.65 -28.37 2.88
C TYR A 10 42.05 -28.90 1.50
N LEU A 11 41.22 -28.69 0.47
CA LEU A 11 41.66 -28.72 -0.91
C LEU A 11 40.85 -27.73 -1.77
N HIS A 12 41.56 -26.71 -2.24
CA HIS A 12 41.21 -25.88 -3.39
C HIS A 12 41.03 -26.76 -4.64
N SER A 13 40.05 -26.43 -5.48
CA SER A 13 40.17 -26.66 -6.92
C SER A 13 39.52 -25.53 -7.70
N GLU A 14 40.33 -24.96 -8.60
CA GLU A 14 40.00 -23.89 -9.52
C GLU A 14 39.49 -24.45 -10.88
N LEU A 15 38.78 -23.57 -11.62
CA LEU A 15 38.67 -23.47 -13.10
C LEU A 15 37.71 -24.42 -13.85
N PRO A 16 37.25 -24.08 -15.09
CA PRO A 16 37.65 -22.93 -15.92
C PRO A 16 36.53 -22.05 -16.53
N ARG A 17 36.94 -20.82 -16.85
CA ARG A 17 36.31 -19.89 -17.81
C ARG A 17 36.32 -20.47 -19.23
N ARG A 18 35.21 -20.32 -19.97
CA ARG A 18 35.13 -20.33 -21.44
C ARG A 18 34.49 -18.99 -21.84
N VAL A 19 35.21 -17.99 -22.34
CA VAL A 19 35.63 -17.79 -23.74
C VAL A 19 34.53 -18.22 -24.73
N PHE A 20 33.74 -17.23 -25.20
CA PHE A 20 33.06 -17.32 -26.47
C PHE A 20 33.55 -16.23 -27.41
N MET A 21 33.67 -16.66 -28.66
CA MET A 21 34.55 -16.20 -29.69
C MET A 21 33.85 -15.15 -30.57
N LEU A 22 34.57 -14.09 -30.89
CA LEU A 22 34.26 -13.14 -31.95
C LEU A 22 34.25 -13.88 -33.30
N CYS A 23 33.17 -13.77 -34.06
CA CYS A 23 33.19 -14.04 -35.50
C CYS A 23 32.64 -12.82 -36.25
N CYS A 24 33.55 -12.12 -36.91
CA CYS A 24 33.25 -11.26 -38.06
C CYS A 24 32.73 -12.13 -39.20
N LEU A 25 31.67 -11.69 -39.88
CA LEU A 25 31.52 -11.90 -41.31
C LEU A 25 30.86 -10.66 -41.93
N THR A 26 31.55 -10.16 -42.94
CA THR A 26 31.26 -9.04 -43.81
C THR A 26 30.11 -9.37 -44.77
N GLY A 27 29.33 -8.35 -45.15
CA GLY A 27 28.27 -8.49 -46.14
C GLY A 27 27.71 -7.14 -46.55
N ILE A 28 28.43 -6.46 -47.44
CA ILE A 28 28.03 -5.23 -48.13
C ILE A 28 26.82 -5.51 -49.03
N GLN A 29 25.77 -4.67 -48.96
CA GLN A 29 25.10 -4.16 -50.15
C GLN A 29 24.27 -2.90 -49.82
N SER A 30 24.60 -1.83 -50.54
CA SER A 30 23.91 -0.53 -50.54
C SER A 30 22.64 -0.57 -51.36
N VAL A 31 21.57 0.09 -50.92
CA VAL A 31 20.68 0.85 -51.82
C VAL A 31 20.23 2.13 -51.11
N ALA A 32 20.24 3.21 -51.88
CA ALA A 32 20.14 4.60 -51.46
C ALA A 32 18.70 5.14 -51.34
N ARG A 33 18.61 6.19 -50.52
CA ARG A 33 17.76 7.40 -50.63
C ARG A 33 16.24 7.24 -50.81
N ARG A 34 15.50 7.90 -49.90
CA ARG A 34 14.76 9.14 -50.23
C ARG A 34 14.35 9.89 -48.95
N THR A 35 14.97 11.06 -48.79
CA THR A 35 14.58 12.15 -47.89
C THR A 35 13.35 12.83 -48.48
N LEU A 36 12.30 13.07 -47.70
CA LEU A 36 11.24 14.01 -48.05
C LEU A 36 11.29 15.16 -47.04
N VAL A 37 11.73 16.31 -47.53
CA VAL A 37 11.63 17.62 -46.89
C VAL A 37 10.27 18.18 -47.28
N LEU A 38 9.42 18.53 -46.32
CA LEU A 38 8.26 19.39 -46.57
C LEU A 38 8.60 20.81 -46.10
N LEU A 39 8.79 21.71 -47.07
CA LEU A 39 8.68 23.15 -46.89
C LEU A 39 7.21 23.50 -46.66
N ALA A 40 6.89 24.23 -45.59
CA ALA A 40 5.67 25.00 -45.50
C ALA A 40 6.02 26.49 -45.65
N VAL A 41 5.41 27.10 -46.66
CA VAL A 41 5.58 28.47 -47.10
C VAL A 41 4.81 29.44 -46.20
N ILE A 42 5.48 30.56 -45.94
CA ILE A 42 5.04 31.75 -45.23
C ILE A 42 3.85 32.43 -45.93
N LEU A 43 2.81 32.81 -45.19
CA LEU A 43 1.82 33.81 -45.58
C LEU A 43 1.98 35.06 -44.70
N ILE A 44 2.37 36.16 -45.33
CA ILE A 44 2.46 37.51 -44.77
C ILE A 44 1.11 38.20 -44.98
N ALA A 45 0.58 38.86 -43.95
CA ALA A 45 -0.36 39.96 -44.10
C ALA A 45 0.02 41.10 -43.12
N PRO A 46 -0.09 42.38 -43.52
CA PRO A 46 0.44 43.52 -42.79
C PRO A 46 -0.60 44.12 -41.82
N GLY A 47 -0.15 44.58 -40.66
CA GLY A 47 -0.96 45.34 -39.72
C GLY A 47 -0.11 46.37 -38.99
N CYS A 48 -0.51 47.63 -39.10
CA CYS A 48 0.28 48.83 -38.82
C CYS A 48 0.67 49.07 -37.34
N VAL A 49 1.76 49.83 -37.26
CA VAL A 49 2.38 50.55 -36.15
C VAL A 49 1.41 51.32 -35.25
N SER A 50 1.63 51.26 -33.94
CA SER A 50 1.68 52.46 -33.09
C SER A 50 2.69 52.27 -31.96
N ASP A 51 3.74 53.08 -32.06
CA ASP A 51 4.87 53.24 -31.15
C ASP A 51 4.41 53.91 -29.84
N GLN A 52 4.86 53.40 -28.68
CA GLN A 52 5.05 54.20 -27.46
C GLN A 52 6.18 53.63 -26.61
N THR A 53 7.20 54.46 -26.50
CA THR A 53 8.43 54.35 -25.72
C THR A 53 8.19 54.24 -24.22
N SER A 54 8.85 53.29 -23.54
CA SER A 54 9.27 53.45 -22.15
C SER A 54 10.56 52.65 -21.89
N GLY A 55 11.46 53.24 -21.09
CA GLY A 55 12.89 52.94 -21.01
C GLY A 55 13.32 51.56 -20.45
N PRO A 56 14.64 51.32 -20.35
CA PRO A 56 15.20 50.00 -20.15
C PRO A 56 14.97 49.54 -18.71
N LYS A 57 14.13 48.52 -18.53
CA LYS A 57 14.13 47.71 -17.31
C LYS A 57 15.21 46.65 -17.43
N SER A 58 16.12 46.66 -16.47
CA SER A 58 17.10 45.62 -16.21
C SER A 58 16.43 44.24 -16.23
N SER A 59 16.85 43.39 -17.16
CA SER A 59 16.55 41.97 -17.15
C SER A 59 17.37 41.32 -16.04
N GLU A 60 16.73 41.05 -14.89
CA GLU A 60 17.21 39.98 -14.02
C GLU A 60 17.06 38.68 -14.80
N GLU A 61 18.19 38.01 -15.05
CA GLU A 61 18.24 36.65 -15.55
C GLU A 61 17.49 35.75 -14.55
N GLY A 62 16.29 35.32 -14.95
CA GLY A 62 15.51 34.35 -14.21
C GLY A 62 16.31 33.06 -14.04
N LYS A 63 16.57 32.69 -12.78
CA LYS A 63 16.96 31.33 -12.41
C LYS A 63 16.01 30.34 -13.10
N PRO A 64 16.50 29.18 -13.60
CA PRO A 64 15.63 28.18 -14.20
C PRO A 64 14.55 27.83 -13.18
N GLY A 65 13.29 28.08 -13.53
CA GLY A 65 12.16 27.89 -12.64
C GLY A 65 12.16 26.44 -12.15
N ALA A 66 12.24 26.26 -10.83
CA ALA A 66 11.99 24.97 -10.22
C ALA A 66 10.63 24.48 -10.74
N LYS A 67 10.61 23.36 -11.48
CA LYS A 67 9.34 22.74 -11.87
C LYS A 67 8.59 22.45 -10.57
N SER A 68 7.39 23.03 -10.43
CA SER A 68 6.51 22.68 -9.33
C SER A 68 6.24 21.18 -9.37
N LEU A 69 6.42 20.50 -8.25
CA LEU A 69 6.06 19.08 -8.10
C LEU A 69 4.61 18.88 -8.55
N ASP A 70 4.40 18.03 -9.54
CA ASP A 70 3.11 17.56 -10.05
C ASP A 70 3.27 16.07 -10.33
N LEU A 71 2.78 15.25 -9.41
CA LEU A 71 2.98 13.82 -9.43
C LEU A 71 1.82 13.10 -8.77
N GLY A 72 1.25 12.11 -9.48
CA GLY A 72 0.31 11.17 -8.92
C GLY A 72 0.85 9.75 -8.76
N PHE A 73 0.32 8.98 -7.81
CA PHE A 73 0.69 7.60 -7.50
C PHE A 73 -0.49 6.78 -6.96
N LEU A 74 -0.41 5.46 -7.11
CA LEU A 74 -1.41 4.49 -6.62
C LEU A 74 -1.11 4.09 -5.18
N VAL A 75 -2.15 3.80 -4.40
CA VAL A 75 -2.07 3.26 -3.03
C VAL A 75 -3.13 2.16 -2.89
N PHE A 76 -2.71 0.94 -2.55
CA PHE A 76 -3.60 -0.23 -2.50
C PHE A 76 -3.04 -1.34 -1.58
N GLY A 77 -3.90 -2.05 -0.87
CA GLY A 77 -3.55 -3.10 0.10
C GLY A 77 -4.49 -4.28 0.04
N ASP A 78 -4.14 -5.36 0.75
CA ASP A 78 -4.99 -6.55 0.91
C ASP A 78 -5.31 -7.16 -0.45
N THR A 79 -4.22 -7.40 -1.18
CA THR A 79 -4.19 -7.70 -2.62
C THR A 79 -4.20 -9.20 -2.91
N GLY A 80 -3.62 -10.00 -2.02
CA GLY A 80 -3.17 -11.36 -2.32
C GLY A 80 -4.20 -12.48 -2.26
N TYR A 81 -5.49 -12.20 -2.50
CA TYR A 81 -6.53 -13.23 -2.38
C TYR A 81 -6.80 -13.86 -3.73
N HIS A 82 -6.56 -15.16 -3.88
CA HIS A 82 -6.79 -15.89 -5.13
C HIS A 82 -7.44 -17.24 -4.85
N ILE A 83 -8.40 -17.62 -5.70
CA ILE A 83 -9.28 -18.78 -5.49
C ILE A 83 -8.54 -20.12 -5.37
N ASP A 84 -7.35 -20.23 -5.98
CA ASP A 84 -6.51 -21.44 -5.91
C ASP A 84 -5.87 -21.69 -4.52
N TYR A 85 -5.97 -20.73 -3.59
CA TYR A 85 -5.38 -20.81 -2.24
C TYR A 85 -6.42 -20.72 -1.12
N ILE A 86 -7.72 -20.88 -1.43
CA ILE A 86 -8.78 -20.88 -0.40
C ILE A 86 -8.66 -22.10 0.52
N GLU A 87 -9.12 -21.95 1.74
CA GLU A 87 -9.04 -22.98 2.77
C GLU A 87 -10.31 -23.84 2.81
N GLU A 88 -10.23 -25.00 3.47
CA GLU A 88 -11.37 -25.92 3.54
C GLU A 88 -12.59 -25.30 4.23
N GLU A 89 -12.36 -24.42 5.22
CA GLU A 89 -13.41 -23.71 5.94
C GLU A 89 -14.21 -22.74 5.06
N ASP A 90 -13.62 -22.19 4.00
CA ASP A 90 -14.30 -21.27 3.09
C ASP A 90 -15.49 -21.96 2.39
N TYR A 91 -15.35 -23.25 2.08
CA TYR A 91 -16.34 -24.04 1.34
C TYR A 91 -16.96 -25.19 2.15
N THR A 92 -16.70 -25.28 3.46
CA THR A 92 -17.23 -26.34 4.33
C THR A 92 -18.01 -25.77 5.52
N PRO A 93 -19.27 -26.17 5.74
CA PRO A 93 -20.07 -27.05 4.89
C PRO A 93 -20.36 -26.39 3.51
N PRO A 94 -20.57 -27.20 2.45
CA PRO A 94 -20.84 -26.67 1.12
C PRO A 94 -22.08 -25.80 1.08
N LYS A 95 -21.92 -24.60 0.51
CA LYS A 95 -23.00 -23.65 0.22
C LYS A 95 -23.46 -23.92 -1.21
N SER A 96 -24.45 -24.80 -1.38
CA SER A 96 -24.87 -25.35 -2.68
C SER A 96 -25.74 -24.39 -3.50
N SER A 97 -26.33 -23.37 -2.86
CA SER A 97 -27.06 -22.29 -3.52
C SER A 97 -26.57 -20.91 -3.10
N TYR A 98 -26.89 -19.89 -3.91
CA TYR A 98 -26.55 -18.51 -3.57
C TYR A 98 -27.28 -18.06 -2.30
N GLU A 99 -28.50 -18.55 -2.07
CA GLU A 99 -29.26 -18.28 -0.84
C GLU A 99 -28.58 -18.87 0.40
N GLU A 100 -28.01 -20.08 0.29
CA GLU A 100 -27.23 -20.69 1.38
C GLU A 100 -25.95 -19.90 1.69
N PHE A 101 -25.28 -19.38 0.65
CA PHE A 101 -24.14 -18.47 0.80
C PHE A 101 -24.53 -17.18 1.53
N VAL A 102 -25.55 -16.47 1.04
CA VAL A 102 -26.03 -15.23 1.67
C VAL A 102 -26.50 -15.48 3.12
N ALA A 103 -27.10 -16.64 3.40
CA ALA A 103 -27.49 -17.01 4.76
C ALA A 103 -26.28 -17.29 5.67
N ALA A 104 -25.18 -17.83 5.14
CA ALA A 104 -23.93 -18.00 5.88
C ALA A 104 -23.28 -16.64 6.19
N GLU A 105 -23.10 -15.79 5.17
CA GLU A 105 -22.57 -14.43 5.32
C GLU A 105 -23.37 -13.62 6.34
N ARG A 106 -24.71 -13.74 6.31
CA ARG A 106 -25.59 -13.05 7.27
C ARG A 106 -25.39 -13.53 8.70
N ARG A 107 -25.11 -14.83 8.90
CA ARG A 107 -24.88 -15.37 10.24
C ARG A 107 -23.57 -14.83 10.81
N GLU A 108 -22.49 -14.89 10.03
CA GLU A 108 -21.19 -14.32 10.41
C GLU A 108 -21.32 -12.82 10.70
N TRP A 109 -22.05 -12.07 9.87
CA TRP A 109 -22.32 -10.65 10.12
C TRP A 109 -22.96 -10.36 11.48
N ILE A 110 -23.89 -11.22 11.91
CA ILE A 110 -24.56 -11.11 13.21
C ILE A 110 -23.63 -11.53 14.34
N GLU A 111 -22.82 -12.57 14.13
CA GLU A 111 -21.80 -13.04 15.09
C GLU A 111 -20.73 -11.97 15.34
N ASP A 112 -20.36 -11.21 14.30
CA ASP A 112 -19.45 -10.06 14.35
C ASP A 112 -20.07 -8.79 14.98
N VAL A 113 -21.31 -8.85 15.47
CA VAL A 113 -21.99 -7.72 16.10
C VAL A 113 -22.08 -6.50 15.18
N LYS A 114 -22.26 -6.74 13.88
CA LYS A 114 -22.46 -5.68 12.88
C LYS A 114 -23.95 -5.34 12.73
N PRO A 115 -24.32 -4.05 12.57
CA PRO A 115 -25.72 -3.66 12.36
C PRO A 115 -26.32 -4.33 11.13
N ILE A 116 -27.53 -4.90 11.26
CA ILE A 116 -28.14 -5.71 10.18
C ILE A 116 -28.57 -4.85 8.99
N GLU A 117 -28.84 -3.57 9.23
CA GLU A 117 -29.12 -2.54 8.24
C GLU A 117 -27.94 -2.28 7.29
N ASP A 118 -26.71 -2.58 7.73
CA ASP A 118 -25.49 -2.41 6.95
C ASP A 118 -25.14 -3.67 6.14
N PHE A 119 -25.89 -4.76 6.30
CA PHE A 119 -25.58 -6.04 5.67
C PHE A 119 -25.70 -5.99 4.14
N VAL A 120 -24.58 -6.24 3.48
CA VAL A 120 -24.47 -6.49 2.04
C VAL A 120 -23.69 -7.79 1.88
N PRO A 121 -24.19 -8.81 1.15
CA PRO A 121 -23.42 -10.03 0.93
C PRO A 121 -22.22 -9.74 0.02
N ALA A 122 -21.09 -10.40 0.26
CA ALA A 122 -19.94 -10.27 -0.61
C ALA A 122 -20.23 -10.83 -2.02
N PRO A 123 -19.51 -10.37 -3.06
CA PRO A 123 -19.59 -10.95 -4.39
C PRO A 123 -19.26 -12.46 -4.32
N ALA A 124 -20.08 -13.29 -4.95
CA ALA A 124 -19.97 -14.74 -4.81
C ALA A 124 -19.48 -15.42 -6.11
N LEU A 125 -18.70 -16.48 -5.96
CA LEU A 125 -18.24 -17.35 -7.04
C LEU A 125 -18.63 -18.80 -6.72
N TYR A 126 -19.25 -19.51 -7.68
CA TYR A 126 -19.51 -20.93 -7.55
C TYR A 126 -18.31 -21.75 -8.05
N LEU A 127 -17.78 -22.64 -7.19
CA LEU A 127 -16.69 -23.54 -7.53
C LEU A 127 -17.23 -24.95 -7.78
N GLU A 128 -17.12 -25.40 -9.03
CA GLU A 128 -17.67 -26.69 -9.49
C GLU A 128 -17.01 -27.90 -8.85
N ASP A 129 -15.71 -27.82 -8.55
CA ASP A 129 -14.94 -28.88 -7.90
C ASP A 129 -15.26 -28.99 -6.39
N LYS A 130 -15.57 -27.87 -5.75
CA LYS A 130 -15.96 -27.80 -4.33
C LYS A 130 -17.47 -27.96 -4.09
N LYS A 131 -18.29 -27.82 -5.15
CA LYS A 131 -19.76 -27.77 -5.07
C LYS A 131 -20.28 -26.70 -4.11
N SER A 132 -19.57 -25.58 -3.99
CA SER A 132 -19.88 -24.52 -3.04
C SER A 132 -19.73 -23.14 -3.68
N TYR A 133 -20.60 -22.21 -3.28
CA TYR A 133 -20.33 -20.78 -3.37
C TYR A 133 -19.27 -20.37 -2.34
N VAL A 134 -18.36 -19.50 -2.76
CA VAL A 134 -17.32 -18.85 -1.95
C VAL A 134 -17.28 -17.36 -2.27
N VAL A 135 -16.59 -16.58 -1.44
CA VAL A 135 -16.33 -15.16 -1.71
C VAL A 135 -15.45 -15.03 -2.96
N ALA A 136 -15.84 -14.17 -3.89
CA ALA A 136 -15.04 -13.87 -5.07
C ALA A 136 -13.84 -12.95 -4.72
N SER A 137 -12.79 -13.00 -5.53
CA SER A 137 -11.64 -12.12 -5.36
C SER A 137 -11.73 -10.85 -6.21
N GLY A 138 -11.41 -9.72 -5.58
CA GLY A 138 -11.24 -8.43 -6.26
C GLY A 138 -9.87 -8.21 -6.91
N MET A 139 -8.90 -9.11 -6.69
CA MET A 139 -7.49 -8.90 -7.07
C MET A 139 -7.33 -8.50 -8.54
N ASP A 140 -7.88 -9.31 -9.44
CA ASP A 140 -7.80 -9.07 -10.88
C ASP A 140 -8.67 -7.88 -11.35
N PRO A 141 -9.95 -7.76 -10.93
CA PRO A 141 -10.75 -6.57 -11.22
C PRO A 141 -10.08 -5.26 -10.83
N VAL A 142 -9.53 -5.17 -9.61
CA VAL A 142 -8.90 -3.94 -9.10
C VAL A 142 -7.58 -3.67 -9.82
N ALA A 143 -6.77 -4.70 -10.08
CA ALA A 143 -5.56 -4.55 -10.89
C ALA A 143 -5.86 -4.00 -12.30
N ALA A 144 -6.92 -4.51 -12.93
CA ALA A 144 -7.40 -4.01 -14.22
C ALA A 144 -7.91 -2.56 -14.12
N SER A 145 -8.65 -2.23 -13.05
CA SER A 145 -9.17 -0.89 -12.79
C SER A 145 -8.06 0.14 -12.60
N MET A 146 -7.06 -0.16 -11.77
CA MET A 146 -5.87 0.68 -11.59
C MET A 146 -5.16 0.94 -12.93
N LYS A 147 -4.95 -0.12 -13.73
CA LYS A 147 -4.33 0.02 -15.05
C LYS A 147 -5.15 0.88 -16.00
N SER A 148 -6.48 0.77 -15.96
CA SER A 148 -7.38 1.57 -16.78
C SER A 148 -7.34 3.04 -16.37
N TYR A 149 -7.42 3.31 -15.07
CA TYR A 149 -7.38 4.65 -14.48
C TYR A 149 -6.08 5.40 -14.83
N CYS A 150 -4.93 4.72 -14.74
CA CYS A 150 -3.62 5.30 -15.05
C CYS A 150 -3.41 5.64 -16.54
N LYS A 151 -4.36 5.34 -17.44
CA LYS A 151 -4.35 5.86 -18.82
C LYS A 151 -4.72 7.35 -18.89
N ALA A 152 -5.51 7.83 -17.94
CA ALA A 152 -5.99 9.21 -17.88
C ALA A 152 -5.39 10.00 -16.71
N ALA A 153 -5.11 9.33 -15.58
CA ALA A 153 -4.48 9.92 -14.41
C ALA A 153 -2.95 9.76 -14.42
N SER A 154 -2.24 10.65 -13.73
CA SER A 154 -0.81 10.47 -13.51
C SER A 154 -0.58 9.35 -12.48
N CYS A 155 0.11 8.28 -12.88
CA CYS A 155 0.60 7.24 -11.97
C CYS A 155 2.10 7.03 -12.18
N LYS A 156 2.94 7.57 -11.28
CA LYS A 156 4.40 7.52 -11.42
C LYS A 156 5.06 6.40 -10.62
N PHE A 157 4.39 5.93 -9.58
CA PHE A 157 4.73 4.73 -8.80
C PHE A 157 3.45 4.20 -8.12
N GLY A 158 3.57 3.06 -7.43
CA GLY A 158 2.53 2.53 -6.56
C GLY A 158 3.05 2.25 -5.15
N ILE A 159 2.14 2.15 -4.19
CA ILE A 159 2.39 1.70 -2.82
C ILE A 159 1.47 0.51 -2.54
N MET A 160 2.05 -0.59 -2.07
CA MET A 160 1.35 -1.82 -1.71
C MET A 160 1.39 -2.00 -0.18
N LEU A 161 0.20 -2.06 0.44
CA LEU A 161 0.01 -1.81 1.89
C LEU A 161 -0.03 -3.07 2.76
N GLY A 162 0.57 -4.19 2.33
CA GLY A 162 0.57 -5.43 3.09
C GLY A 162 -0.63 -6.33 2.82
N ASP A 163 -0.61 -7.48 3.49
CA ASP A 163 -1.48 -8.63 3.21
C ASP A 163 -1.46 -8.97 1.73
N ASN A 164 -0.24 -9.17 1.26
CA ASN A 164 0.03 -9.36 -0.15
C ASN A 164 -0.13 -10.83 -0.57
N ILE A 165 -0.27 -11.76 0.39
CA ILE A 165 -0.53 -13.18 0.16
C ILE A 165 -1.52 -13.72 1.20
N TYR A 166 -2.72 -14.08 0.77
CA TYR A 166 -3.68 -14.83 1.57
C TYR A 166 -3.67 -16.33 1.24
N PRO A 167 -4.11 -17.19 2.18
CA PRO A 167 -4.42 -16.87 3.58
C PRO A 167 -3.15 -16.66 4.42
N ASP A 168 -2.04 -17.28 4.05
CA ASP A 168 -0.99 -17.59 5.04
C ASP A 168 0.44 -17.22 4.61
N GLY A 169 0.59 -16.19 3.77
CA GLY A 169 1.92 -15.79 3.33
C GLY A 169 2.60 -16.85 2.46
N ALA A 170 3.91 -16.69 2.25
CA ALA A 170 4.72 -17.71 1.58
C ALA A 170 4.97 -18.90 2.52
N THR A 171 4.63 -20.10 2.09
CA THR A 171 4.61 -21.30 2.96
C THR A 171 5.87 -22.15 2.84
N LEU A 172 6.78 -21.82 1.93
CA LEU A 172 7.95 -22.63 1.57
C LEU A 172 7.56 -24.06 1.14
N GLY A 173 6.37 -24.20 0.55
CA GLY A 173 5.81 -25.48 0.11
C GLY A 173 5.12 -26.31 1.20
N ALA A 174 4.99 -25.80 2.43
CA ALA A 174 4.39 -26.54 3.55
C ALA A 174 2.91 -26.91 3.32
N ASP A 175 2.20 -26.09 2.54
CA ASP A 175 0.80 -26.30 2.15
C ASP A 175 0.65 -27.03 0.80
N GLY A 176 1.75 -27.54 0.24
CA GLY A 176 1.76 -28.26 -1.04
C GLY A 176 1.81 -27.35 -2.28
N HIS A 177 1.90 -26.03 -2.11
CA HIS A 177 2.01 -25.07 -3.22
C HIS A 177 3.43 -24.51 -3.38
N ASP A 178 3.92 -24.43 -4.61
CA ASP A 178 5.21 -23.80 -4.94
C ASP A 178 5.10 -22.27 -4.83
N ASP A 179 5.94 -21.67 -3.99
CA ASP A 179 6.02 -20.21 -3.82
C ASP A 179 6.38 -19.48 -5.11
N THR A 180 7.09 -20.12 -6.04
CA THR A 180 7.39 -19.52 -7.36
C THR A 180 6.10 -19.26 -8.14
N LEU A 181 5.18 -20.24 -8.14
CA LEU A 181 3.88 -20.10 -8.80
C LEU A 181 2.96 -19.16 -8.05
N ARG A 182 3.02 -19.18 -6.71
CA ARG A 182 2.30 -18.24 -5.84
C ARG A 182 2.70 -16.80 -6.14
N PHE A 183 4.00 -16.49 -6.16
CA PHE A 183 4.49 -15.16 -6.46
C PHE A 183 4.15 -14.72 -7.87
N ASP A 184 4.22 -15.61 -8.87
CA ASP A 184 3.79 -15.27 -10.23
C ASP A 184 2.30 -14.88 -10.26
N ARG A 185 1.43 -15.69 -9.64
CA ARG A 185 -0.03 -15.47 -9.63
C ARG A 185 -0.47 -14.25 -8.83
N LEU A 186 0.09 -14.07 -7.64
CA LEU A 186 -0.34 -13.01 -6.73
C LEU A 186 0.37 -11.67 -7.00
N PHE A 187 1.52 -11.68 -7.67
CA PHE A 187 2.30 -10.46 -7.92
C PHE A 187 2.51 -10.19 -9.40
N THR A 188 3.23 -11.08 -10.09
CA THR A 188 3.72 -10.78 -11.45
C THR A 188 2.57 -10.64 -12.45
N GLN A 189 1.61 -11.56 -12.44
CA GLN A 189 0.47 -11.54 -13.35
C GLN A 189 -0.40 -10.28 -13.20
N PRO A 190 -0.89 -9.93 -11.99
CA PRO A 190 -1.77 -8.77 -11.82
C PRO A 190 -1.03 -7.43 -11.95
N TYR A 191 0.19 -7.31 -11.39
CA TYR A 191 0.76 -5.99 -11.12
C TYR A 191 1.99 -5.60 -11.96
N SER A 192 2.67 -6.54 -12.63
CA SER A 192 3.92 -6.24 -13.36
C SER A 192 3.77 -5.18 -14.47
N LYS A 193 2.54 -5.01 -15.00
CA LYS A 193 2.23 -4.08 -16.10
C LYS A 193 1.53 -2.81 -15.64
N LEU A 194 1.37 -2.55 -14.34
CA LEU A 194 0.74 -1.32 -13.85
C LEU A 194 1.47 -0.07 -14.34
N GLY A 195 2.80 -0.08 -14.29
CA GLY A 195 3.66 1.02 -14.72
C GLY A 195 4.04 1.02 -16.21
N GLN A 196 3.32 0.29 -17.06
CA GLN A 196 3.73 0.12 -18.46
C GLN A 196 3.84 1.49 -19.17
N GLY A 197 5.04 1.82 -19.66
CA GLY A 197 5.32 3.10 -20.33
C GLY A 197 5.76 4.22 -19.38
N VAL A 198 5.88 3.95 -18.09
CA VAL A 198 6.41 4.89 -17.09
C VAL A 198 7.84 4.47 -16.74
N GLU A 199 8.80 5.36 -17.02
CA GLU A 199 10.21 5.11 -16.74
C GLU A 199 10.45 4.95 -15.24
N ASN A 200 11.22 3.93 -14.85
CA ASN A 200 11.58 3.62 -13.46
C ASN A 200 10.38 3.45 -12.51
N PHE A 201 9.20 3.07 -13.03
CA PHE A 201 8.05 2.76 -12.19
C PHE A 201 8.38 1.66 -11.20
N ARG A 202 8.03 1.90 -9.93
CA ARG A 202 8.16 0.92 -8.84
C ARG A 202 6.88 0.83 -8.03
N ILE A 203 6.68 -0.31 -7.38
CA ILE A 203 5.66 -0.55 -6.36
C ILE A 203 6.40 -0.74 -5.04
N TYR A 204 6.24 0.19 -4.10
CA TYR A 204 6.87 0.14 -2.78
C TYR A 204 5.99 -0.67 -1.84
N VAL A 205 6.54 -1.75 -1.29
CA VAL A 205 5.78 -2.78 -0.58
C VAL A 205 6.07 -2.74 0.92
N THR A 206 5.04 -2.90 1.74
CA THR A 206 5.15 -3.34 3.14
C THR A 206 4.51 -4.73 3.31
N LEU A 207 4.81 -5.40 4.42
CA LEU A 207 4.16 -6.65 4.80
C LEU A 207 2.99 -6.38 5.75
N GLY A 208 1.97 -7.23 5.67
CA GLY A 208 0.84 -7.30 6.62
C GLY A 208 0.88 -8.54 7.47
N ASN A 209 -0.12 -8.72 8.34
CA ASN A 209 -0.14 -9.85 9.26
C ASN A 209 -0.29 -11.20 8.54
N HIS A 210 -1.01 -11.26 7.42
CA HIS A 210 -1.15 -12.50 6.64
C HIS A 210 0.17 -12.93 5.98
N ASP A 211 1.03 -11.98 5.60
CA ASP A 211 2.37 -12.28 5.06
C ASP A 211 3.29 -12.96 6.11
N TRP A 212 2.96 -12.80 7.40
CA TRP A 212 3.69 -13.37 8.53
C TRP A 212 3.05 -14.63 9.13
N ARG A 213 1.90 -15.10 8.65
CA ARG A 213 1.12 -16.20 9.25
C ARG A 213 1.84 -17.53 9.38
N THR A 214 2.75 -17.87 8.47
CA THR A 214 3.39 -19.19 8.42
C THR A 214 4.73 -19.24 9.12
N SER A 215 5.65 -18.35 8.76
CA SER A 215 6.98 -18.28 9.35
C SER A 215 7.71 -17.01 8.94
N ARG A 216 8.71 -16.62 9.73
CA ARG A 216 9.67 -15.59 9.33
C ARG A 216 10.41 -15.93 8.04
N ALA A 217 10.71 -17.21 7.79
CA ALA A 217 11.39 -17.62 6.56
C ALA A 217 10.47 -17.40 5.33
N GLY A 218 9.16 -17.61 5.48
CA GLY A 218 8.15 -17.27 4.49
C GLY A 218 8.08 -15.77 4.20
N ALA A 219 7.91 -14.96 5.25
CA ALA A 219 7.91 -13.49 5.12
C ALA A 219 9.19 -12.96 4.44
N LEU A 220 10.35 -13.52 4.78
CA LEU A 220 11.63 -13.17 4.15
C LEU A 220 11.76 -13.66 2.70
N ALA A 221 11.10 -14.77 2.32
CA ALA A 221 11.06 -15.22 0.93
C ALA A 221 10.27 -14.24 0.05
N GLN A 222 9.15 -13.74 0.53
CA GLN A 222 8.40 -12.67 -0.12
C GLN A 222 9.20 -11.38 -0.22
N LEU A 223 9.83 -10.93 0.88
CA LEU A 223 10.72 -9.77 0.85
C LEU A 223 11.82 -9.93 -0.21
N HIS A 224 12.48 -11.10 -0.27
CA HIS A 224 13.54 -11.36 -1.24
C HIS A 224 13.02 -11.31 -2.69
N PHE A 225 11.82 -11.81 -2.92
CA PHE A 225 11.15 -11.69 -4.22
C PHE A 225 10.91 -10.21 -4.59
N MET A 226 10.40 -9.39 -3.66
CA MET A 226 10.14 -7.97 -3.88
C MET A 226 11.43 -7.15 -4.09
N GLU A 227 12.50 -7.49 -3.40
CA GLU A 227 13.84 -6.89 -3.56
C GLU A 227 14.41 -7.12 -4.97
N THR A 228 14.17 -8.30 -5.54
CA THR A 228 14.85 -8.77 -6.77
C THR A 228 14.00 -8.70 -8.02
N THR A 229 12.69 -8.48 -7.90
CA THR A 229 11.73 -8.59 -9.02
C THR A 229 11.03 -7.27 -9.30
N PRO A 230 11.47 -6.48 -10.30
CA PRO A 230 10.72 -5.31 -10.76
C PRO A 230 9.31 -5.67 -11.29
N PRO A 231 8.31 -4.80 -11.13
CA PRO A 231 8.40 -3.42 -10.63
C PRO A 231 8.38 -3.32 -9.10
N PHE A 232 8.34 -4.42 -8.36
CA PHE A 232 8.31 -4.36 -6.90
C PHE A 232 9.61 -3.78 -6.35
N TYR A 233 9.50 -3.23 -5.15
CA TYR A 233 10.59 -2.68 -4.37
C TYR A 233 10.30 -2.85 -2.90
N MET A 234 11.25 -3.49 -2.23
CA MET A 234 11.36 -3.59 -0.79
C MET A 234 12.87 -3.55 -0.50
N ASP A 235 13.30 -3.01 0.64
CA ASP A 235 14.74 -2.93 1.00
C ASP A 235 14.87 -3.21 2.50
N GLY A 236 14.69 -4.48 2.88
CA GLY A 236 14.41 -4.85 4.26
C GLY A 236 12.94 -4.66 4.68
N LEU A 237 12.63 -5.09 5.90
CA LEU A 237 11.27 -5.09 6.48
C LEU A 237 10.72 -3.69 6.78
N PHE A 238 11.61 -2.74 7.02
CA PHE A 238 11.28 -1.33 7.20
C PHE A 238 12.41 -0.49 6.61
N TYR A 239 12.06 0.53 5.84
CA TYR A 239 13.03 1.25 5.02
C TYR A 239 12.52 2.63 4.64
N LYS A 240 13.45 3.49 4.20
CA LYS A 240 13.11 4.79 3.63
C LYS A 240 13.65 4.88 2.22
N VAL A 241 12.88 5.49 1.33
CA VAL A 241 13.23 5.57 -0.09
C VAL A 241 12.64 6.82 -0.73
N SER A 242 13.41 7.47 -1.61
CA SER A 242 12.91 8.54 -2.47
C SER A 242 12.57 7.97 -3.84
N PRO A 243 11.28 7.92 -4.24
CA PRO A 243 10.94 7.46 -5.57
C PRO A 243 11.62 8.29 -6.66
N PRO A 244 12.20 7.68 -7.72
CA PRO A 244 12.91 8.43 -8.75
C PRO A 244 12.07 9.54 -9.38
N SER A 245 10.78 9.28 -9.60
CA SER A 245 9.81 10.25 -10.13
C SER A 245 9.55 11.42 -9.18
N GLY A 246 9.75 11.24 -7.88
CA GLY A 246 9.63 12.29 -6.87
C GLY A 246 10.79 13.28 -6.86
N GLY A 247 11.88 13.01 -7.58
CA GLY A 247 12.99 13.97 -7.74
C GLY A 247 13.66 14.42 -6.43
N GLY A 248 13.57 13.62 -5.36
CA GLY A 248 14.03 13.98 -4.01
C GLY A 248 13.05 14.84 -3.20
N GLU A 249 11.95 15.29 -3.79
CA GLU A 249 10.89 16.05 -3.10
C GLU A 249 9.96 15.15 -2.29
N ILE A 250 9.89 13.86 -2.60
CA ILE A 250 9.08 12.86 -1.89
C ILE A 250 10.02 11.82 -1.26
N GLU A 251 9.80 11.50 0.01
CA GLU A 251 10.39 10.35 0.68
C GLU A 251 9.29 9.51 1.33
N LEU A 252 9.36 8.20 1.10
CA LEU A 252 8.50 7.19 1.71
C LEU A 252 9.24 6.58 2.91
N PHE A 253 8.52 6.36 4.00
CA PHE A 253 9.00 5.70 5.21
C PHE A 253 8.10 4.49 5.45
N VAL A 254 8.59 3.32 5.06
CA VAL A 254 7.85 2.07 5.11
C VAL A 254 8.20 1.35 6.41
N VAL A 255 7.18 0.95 7.16
CA VAL A 255 7.30 0.23 8.43
C VAL A 255 6.52 -1.08 8.41
N ASP A 256 7.03 -2.07 9.14
CA ASP A 256 6.33 -3.33 9.39
C ASP A 256 5.60 -3.22 10.74
N THR A 257 4.29 -2.95 10.67
CA THR A 257 3.47 -2.80 11.89
C THR A 257 3.14 -4.13 12.56
N THR A 258 3.24 -5.27 11.84
CA THR A 258 3.11 -6.61 12.44
C THR A 258 4.24 -6.87 13.42
N LEU A 259 5.48 -6.55 13.05
CA LEU A 259 6.62 -6.67 13.96
C LEU A 259 6.56 -5.70 15.13
N MET A 260 6.03 -4.49 14.94
CA MET A 260 5.80 -3.57 16.05
C MET A 260 4.81 -4.13 17.07
N LEU A 261 3.67 -4.64 16.59
CA LEU A 261 2.64 -5.25 17.45
C LEU A 261 3.13 -6.53 18.14
N GLY A 262 3.89 -7.38 17.44
CA GLY A 262 4.50 -8.59 18.01
C GLY A 262 5.53 -8.33 19.11
N GLY A 263 5.97 -7.07 19.30
CA GLY A 263 6.80 -6.63 20.42
C GLY A 263 6.02 -6.09 21.63
N GLU A 264 4.69 -5.98 21.53
CA GLU A 264 3.83 -5.32 22.51
C GLU A 264 2.84 -6.29 23.16
N THR A 265 2.16 -5.81 24.21
CA THR A 265 0.99 -6.50 24.76
C THR A 265 -0.27 -5.86 24.20
N VAL A 266 -1.00 -6.59 23.36
CA VAL A 266 -2.28 -6.17 22.78
C VAL A 266 -3.39 -7.00 23.41
N LYS A 267 -4.52 -6.36 23.73
CA LYS A 267 -5.70 -7.05 24.21
C LYS A 267 -6.55 -7.52 23.05
N GLU A 268 -7.28 -8.61 23.24
CA GLU A 268 -8.32 -9.00 22.30
C GLU A 268 -9.37 -7.89 22.16
N THR A 269 -10.05 -7.86 21.02
CA THR A 269 -11.07 -6.84 20.73
C THR A 269 -12.45 -7.45 20.77
N GLU A 270 -13.36 -6.82 21.51
CA GLU A 270 -14.76 -7.20 21.49
C GLU A 270 -15.66 -5.96 21.55
N LEU A 271 -16.84 -6.05 20.95
CA LEU A 271 -17.83 -4.99 20.95
C LEU A 271 -19.07 -5.43 21.74
N ASN A 272 -19.69 -4.48 22.42
CA ASN A 272 -21.06 -4.62 22.91
C ASN A 272 -22.03 -4.51 21.74
N ALA A 273 -23.27 -4.97 21.94
CA ALA A 273 -24.32 -4.91 20.91
C ALA A 273 -24.67 -3.49 20.42
N ASP A 274 -24.32 -2.46 21.19
CA ASP A 274 -24.49 -1.05 20.81
C ASP A 274 -23.28 -0.46 20.05
N GLY A 275 -22.30 -1.30 19.70
CA GLY A 275 -21.05 -0.91 19.04
C GLY A 275 -20.00 -0.29 19.96
N SER A 276 -20.26 -0.15 21.26
CA SER A 276 -19.25 0.32 22.20
C SER A 276 -18.19 -0.74 22.48
N GLU A 277 -16.96 -0.31 22.76
CA GLU A 277 -15.86 -1.22 23.11
C GLU A 277 -16.18 -2.01 24.39
N ARG A 278 -16.01 -3.33 24.34
CA ARG A 278 -16.08 -4.22 25.50
C ARG A 278 -14.67 -4.43 26.05
N VAL A 279 -14.46 -4.06 27.31
CA VAL A 279 -13.17 -4.31 27.98
C VAL A 279 -13.01 -5.81 28.21
N THR A 280 -11.90 -6.36 27.71
CA THR A 280 -11.44 -7.71 27.99
C THR A 280 -10.06 -7.68 28.66
N ASP A 281 -9.72 -8.75 29.37
CA ASP A 281 -8.37 -8.99 29.91
C ASP A 281 -7.63 -10.09 29.13
N GLU A 282 -8.26 -10.64 28.09
CA GLU A 282 -7.64 -11.57 27.15
C GLU A 282 -6.61 -10.83 26.29
N ILE A 283 -5.49 -11.49 26.05
CA ILE A 283 -4.34 -10.95 25.33
C ILE A 283 -4.32 -11.61 23.95
N GLU A 284 -4.19 -10.80 22.92
CA GLU A 284 -4.03 -11.28 21.55
C GLU A 284 -2.72 -12.05 21.42
N GLU A 285 -2.80 -13.27 20.91
CA GLU A 285 -1.64 -14.12 20.67
C GLU A 285 -1.08 -13.87 19.28
N PHE A 286 0.10 -13.25 19.22
CA PHE A 286 0.86 -13.12 17.98
C PHE A 286 1.74 -14.35 17.73
N GLU A 287 1.95 -14.61 16.45
CA GLU A 287 2.79 -15.67 15.92
C GLU A 287 4.22 -15.47 16.43
N PRO A 288 4.86 -16.46 17.07
CA PRO A 288 6.08 -16.23 17.84
C PRO A 288 7.26 -15.61 17.07
N TRP A 289 7.28 -15.77 15.75
CA TRP A 289 8.33 -15.25 14.87
C TRP A 289 8.11 -13.80 14.40
N THR A 290 6.96 -13.20 14.74
CA THR A 290 6.68 -11.76 14.61
C THR A 290 7.29 -10.94 15.76
N ALA A 291 7.78 -11.59 16.81
CA ALA A 291 8.55 -10.93 17.85
C ALA A 291 9.83 -10.30 17.25
N PRO A 292 10.17 -9.03 17.60
CA PRO A 292 11.39 -8.38 17.13
C PRO A 292 12.67 -9.17 17.43
N ALA A 293 13.34 -9.66 16.38
CA ALA A 293 14.46 -10.59 16.51
C ALA A 293 15.79 -9.88 16.78
N ASN A 294 15.95 -8.63 16.33
CA ASN A 294 17.19 -7.87 16.46
C ASN A 294 16.94 -6.45 16.99
N GLU A 295 18.04 -5.73 17.25
CA GLU A 295 17.98 -4.37 17.80
C GLU A 295 17.30 -3.37 16.85
N GLY A 296 17.47 -3.54 15.53
CA GLY A 296 16.82 -2.68 14.54
C GLY A 296 15.30 -2.77 14.62
N GLU A 297 14.77 -3.99 14.68
CA GLU A 297 13.32 -4.23 14.78
C GLU A 297 12.76 -3.74 16.12
N ARG A 298 13.47 -3.99 17.24
CA ARG A 298 13.06 -3.47 18.56
C ARG A 298 13.03 -1.94 18.62
N ASN A 299 13.89 -1.28 17.84
CA ASN A 299 14.00 0.17 17.80
C ASN A 299 13.32 0.79 16.57
N MET A 300 12.41 0.07 15.90
CA MET A 300 11.78 0.54 14.65
C MET A 300 11.03 1.87 14.84
N VAL A 301 10.35 2.06 15.97
CA VAL A 301 9.66 3.31 16.31
C VAL A 301 10.64 4.49 16.40
N SER A 302 11.77 4.30 17.11
CA SER A 302 12.81 5.33 17.22
C SER A 302 13.55 5.56 15.89
N TRP A 303 13.72 4.52 15.08
CA TRP A 303 14.25 4.64 13.72
C TRP A 303 13.33 5.51 12.86
N LEU A 304 12.01 5.29 12.89
CA LEU A 304 11.04 6.06 12.11
C LEU A 304 11.08 7.54 12.49
N GLU A 305 11.04 7.84 13.80
CA GLU A 305 11.13 9.22 14.30
C GLU A 305 12.41 9.91 13.79
N LYS A 306 13.55 9.24 13.95
CA LYS A 306 14.85 9.77 13.52
C LYS A 306 14.89 9.99 12.01
N ALA A 307 14.43 9.01 11.22
CA ALA A 307 14.42 9.07 9.77
C ALA A 307 13.55 10.23 9.26
N LEU A 308 12.34 10.39 9.81
CA LEU A 308 11.42 11.47 9.49
C LEU A 308 12.00 12.84 9.84
N ARG A 309 12.62 12.97 11.02
CA ARG A 309 13.22 14.21 11.51
C ARG A 309 14.43 14.65 10.67
N GLU A 310 15.28 13.70 10.27
CA GLU A 310 16.50 13.97 9.49
C GLU A 310 16.23 14.18 7.99
N SER A 311 15.04 13.81 7.51
CA SER A 311 14.65 14.00 6.12
C SER A 311 14.47 15.47 5.75
N ASN A 312 15.07 15.87 4.64
CA ASN A 312 14.87 17.17 3.99
C ASN A 312 13.86 17.10 2.83
N ALA A 313 13.22 15.94 2.61
CA ALA A 313 12.20 15.82 1.58
C ALA A 313 11.04 16.76 1.87
N ARG A 314 10.47 17.33 0.81
CA ARG A 314 9.34 18.24 0.93
C ARG A 314 8.09 17.53 1.41
N TRP A 315 7.80 16.35 0.87
CA TRP A 315 6.71 15.48 1.27
C TRP A 315 7.25 14.20 1.90
N LYS A 316 6.71 13.85 3.07
CA LYS A 316 7.10 12.71 3.89
C LYS A 316 5.88 11.83 4.10
N PHE A 317 5.84 10.68 3.45
CA PHE A 317 4.72 9.76 3.55
C PHE A 317 5.13 8.52 4.33
N VAL A 318 4.35 8.16 5.35
CA VAL A 318 4.56 6.93 6.10
C VAL A 318 3.64 5.85 5.55
N VAL A 319 4.16 4.64 5.42
CA VAL A 319 3.45 3.48 4.86
C VAL A 319 3.53 2.35 5.88
N GLY A 320 2.39 1.82 6.27
CA GLY A 320 2.28 0.64 7.14
C GLY A 320 1.12 -0.24 6.68
N HIS A 321 0.92 -1.37 7.35
CA HIS A 321 -0.25 -2.21 7.10
C HIS A 321 -1.43 -1.83 7.99
N HIS A 322 -1.25 -1.92 9.31
CA HIS A 322 -2.28 -1.65 10.30
C HIS A 322 -2.59 -0.14 10.48
N PRO A 323 -3.88 0.25 10.52
CA PRO A 323 -4.33 1.63 10.75
C PRO A 323 -4.20 2.07 12.21
N ILE A 324 -4.16 3.40 12.42
CA ILE A 324 -4.36 4.02 13.74
C ILE A 324 -5.83 4.43 13.96
N TRP A 325 -6.60 4.58 12.88
CA TRP A 325 -8.05 4.78 12.89
C TRP A 325 -8.73 3.89 11.84
N SER A 326 -9.78 3.19 12.25
CA SER A 326 -10.63 2.43 11.33
C SER A 326 -12.06 2.32 11.85
N THR A 327 -12.99 2.02 10.96
CA THR A 327 -14.41 1.84 11.30
C THR A 327 -14.88 0.39 11.34
N GLY A 328 -13.99 -0.59 11.13
CA GLY A 328 -14.33 -2.01 11.12
C GLY A 328 -14.68 -2.60 12.50
N GLY A 329 -14.09 -2.06 13.57
CA GLY A 329 -14.42 -2.43 14.96
C GLY A 329 -13.85 -3.75 15.47
N SER A 330 -13.13 -4.49 14.63
CA SER A 330 -12.54 -5.80 14.98
C SER A 330 -11.05 -5.75 15.33
N LYS A 331 -10.43 -4.56 15.29
CA LYS A 331 -8.97 -4.36 15.43
C LYS A 331 -8.57 -3.09 16.20
N PHE A 332 -9.48 -2.57 17.03
CA PHE A 332 -9.30 -1.27 17.70
C PHE A 332 -8.23 -1.27 18.81
N GLU A 333 -7.91 -2.41 19.44
CA GLU A 333 -6.84 -2.48 20.44
C GLU A 333 -5.45 -2.44 19.80
N GLN A 334 -5.26 -3.07 18.64
CA GLN A 334 -4.04 -2.92 17.84
C GLN A 334 -3.84 -1.45 17.46
N ALA A 335 -4.88 -0.79 16.93
CA ALA A 335 -4.87 0.63 16.62
C ALA A 335 -4.58 1.50 17.85
N ARG A 336 -5.07 1.13 19.05
CA ARG A 336 -4.76 1.83 20.31
C ARG A 336 -3.28 1.72 20.68
N VAL A 337 -2.66 0.56 20.50
CA VAL A 337 -1.22 0.37 20.73
C VAL A 337 -0.41 1.17 19.70
N LEU A 338 -0.75 1.07 18.42
CA LEU A 338 -0.06 1.80 17.35
C LEU A 338 -0.19 3.31 17.47
N ARG A 339 -1.34 3.84 17.93
CA ARG A 339 -1.48 5.27 18.24
C ARG A 339 -0.45 5.72 19.29
N LYS A 340 -0.20 4.93 20.33
CA LYS A 340 0.82 5.26 21.35
C LYS A 340 2.23 5.26 20.77
N LEU A 341 2.52 4.32 19.86
CA LEU A 341 3.86 4.16 19.27
C LEU A 341 4.16 5.17 18.16
N LEU A 342 3.22 5.37 17.24
CA LEU A 342 3.46 6.06 15.97
C LEU A 342 2.98 7.51 15.96
N LEU A 343 1.83 7.80 16.58
CA LEU A 343 1.18 9.11 16.45
C LEU A 343 2.10 10.29 16.82
N PRO A 344 2.98 10.23 17.84
CA PRO A 344 3.93 11.30 18.12
C PRO A 344 4.84 11.65 16.93
N SER A 345 5.37 10.64 16.24
CA SER A 345 6.26 10.80 15.09
C SER A 345 5.49 11.25 13.84
N LEU A 346 4.32 10.65 13.58
CA LEU A 346 3.47 11.02 12.46
C LEU A 346 2.99 12.47 12.57
N CYS A 347 2.55 12.88 13.76
CA CYS A 347 2.06 14.22 14.00
C CYS A 347 3.14 15.29 13.86
N ARG A 348 4.38 15.02 14.31
CA ARG A 348 5.51 15.96 14.21
C ARG A 348 6.07 16.10 12.80
N TYR A 349 6.09 15.03 12.02
CA TYR A 349 6.96 15.00 10.85
C TYR A 349 6.33 14.48 9.56
N ALA A 350 5.25 13.70 9.60
CA ALA A 350 4.66 13.11 8.40
C ALA A 350 3.61 14.04 7.75
N ASP A 351 3.39 13.87 6.45
CA ASP A 351 2.32 14.55 5.72
C ASP A 351 1.05 13.70 5.63
N ALA A 352 1.20 12.39 5.44
CA ALA A 352 0.11 11.41 5.47
C ALA A 352 0.63 10.03 5.91
N TYR A 353 -0.30 9.20 6.38
CA TYR A 353 -0.08 7.79 6.71
C TYR A 353 -0.97 6.90 5.82
N PHE A 354 -0.37 5.96 5.11
CA PHE A 354 -1.06 5.04 4.20
C PHE A 354 -1.10 3.63 4.79
N VAL A 355 -2.29 3.02 4.82
CA VAL A 355 -2.56 1.75 5.52
C VAL A 355 -3.60 0.89 4.80
N GLY A 356 -3.60 -0.41 5.10
CA GLY A 356 -4.56 -1.42 4.64
C GLY A 356 -5.24 -2.10 5.84
N HIS A 357 -5.18 -3.43 5.89
CA HIS A 357 -5.61 -4.31 7.00
C HIS A 357 -7.13 -4.42 7.20
N GLU A 358 -7.81 -3.29 7.21
CA GLU A 358 -9.26 -3.25 7.14
C GLU A 358 -9.66 -3.33 5.68
N HIS A 359 -10.59 -4.23 5.35
CA HIS A 359 -10.99 -4.46 3.97
C HIS A 359 -12.01 -3.43 3.47
N THR A 360 -11.68 -2.16 3.66
CA THR A 360 -12.52 -0.97 3.42
C THR A 360 -11.70 0.12 2.71
N LEU A 361 -12.38 1.19 2.28
CA LEU A 361 -11.74 2.45 1.89
C LEU A 361 -12.16 3.54 2.86
N GLU A 362 -11.20 4.19 3.52
CA GLU A 362 -11.47 5.22 4.52
C GLU A 362 -10.47 6.37 4.43
N VAL A 363 -10.90 7.57 4.85
CA VAL A 363 -10.02 8.71 5.08
C VAL A 363 -10.35 9.32 6.43
N HIS A 364 -9.32 9.45 7.27
CA HIS A 364 -9.41 10.04 8.61
C HIS A 364 -8.46 11.22 8.74
N GLU A 365 -8.84 12.18 9.58
CA GLU A 365 -7.99 13.28 10.01
C GLU A 365 -7.83 13.27 11.54
N ASP A 366 -6.61 13.02 12.01
CA ASP A 366 -6.26 13.19 13.41
C ASP A 366 -5.76 14.62 13.65
N SER A 367 -6.41 15.36 14.56
CA SER A 367 -6.06 16.75 14.88
C SER A 367 -4.65 16.92 15.47
N CYS A 368 -4.02 15.82 15.91
CA CYS A 368 -2.76 15.78 16.65
C CYS A 368 -2.79 16.53 17.98
N GLU A 369 -3.98 16.90 18.48
CA GLU A 369 -4.15 17.55 19.79
C GLU A 369 -3.67 16.66 20.95
N SER A 370 -3.78 15.34 20.81
CA SER A 370 -3.24 14.39 21.79
C SER A 370 -1.70 14.45 21.90
N VAL A 371 -1.01 14.95 20.87
CA VAL A 371 0.46 15.08 20.82
C VAL A 371 0.91 16.49 21.19
N PHE A 372 0.23 17.52 20.69
CA PHE A 372 0.63 18.93 20.85
C PHE A 372 -0.15 19.70 21.93
N GLY A 373 -1.16 19.09 22.54
CA GLY A 373 -2.15 19.81 23.35
C GLY A 373 -2.94 20.80 22.50
N SER A 374 -3.33 21.94 23.08
CA SER A 374 -4.17 22.95 22.42
C SER A 374 -3.47 23.76 21.30
N ALA A 375 -2.22 23.43 20.97
CA ALA A 375 -1.51 24.05 19.86
C ALA A 375 -2.13 23.61 18.52
N LYS A 376 -2.43 24.59 17.66
CA LYS A 376 -3.01 24.32 16.34
C LYS A 376 -1.98 23.65 15.43
N ALA A 377 -2.13 22.34 15.20
CA ALA A 377 -1.45 21.62 14.13
C ALA A 377 -2.38 21.43 12.93
N ARG A 378 -1.82 21.23 11.74
CA ARG A 378 -2.59 20.70 10.62
C ARG A 378 -2.90 19.22 10.91
N PRO A 379 -4.14 18.74 10.71
CA PRO A 379 -4.48 17.35 10.96
C PRO A 379 -3.59 16.39 10.16
N LEU A 380 -3.22 15.27 10.75
CA LEU A 380 -2.60 14.14 10.06
C LEU A 380 -3.68 13.42 9.27
N VAL A 381 -3.46 13.28 7.95
CA VAL A 381 -4.35 12.48 7.10
C VAL A 381 -3.90 11.02 7.14
N GLU A 382 -4.80 10.12 7.53
CA GLU A 382 -4.66 8.69 7.31
C GLU A 382 -5.54 8.27 6.13
N VAL A 383 -4.98 7.51 5.19
CA VAL A 383 -5.69 6.95 4.04
C VAL A 383 -5.63 5.44 4.15
N LEU A 384 -6.80 4.84 4.41
CA LEU A 384 -6.99 3.41 4.49
C LEU A 384 -7.47 2.91 3.12
N SER A 385 -6.71 2.00 2.51
CA SER A 385 -7.01 1.45 1.20
C SER A 385 -6.76 -0.07 1.13
N GLY A 386 -7.46 -0.84 1.97
CA GLY A 386 -7.31 -2.30 2.10
C GLY A 386 -8.35 -3.12 1.32
N ALA A 387 -8.94 -2.57 0.27
CA ALA A 387 -10.05 -3.20 -0.45
C ALA A 387 -9.64 -3.77 -1.83
N ALA A 388 -8.36 -4.11 -2.05
CA ALA A 388 -7.91 -4.47 -3.40
C ALA A 388 -8.30 -5.89 -3.83
N ALA A 389 -8.49 -6.83 -2.90
CA ALA A 389 -8.95 -8.18 -3.22
C ALA A 389 -10.02 -8.72 -2.27
N LYS A 390 -9.98 -8.35 -0.99
CA LYS A 390 -11.02 -8.67 -0.01
C LYS A 390 -11.92 -7.47 0.26
N GLN A 391 -13.06 -7.72 0.89
CA GLN A 391 -14.01 -6.71 1.37
C GLN A 391 -14.49 -7.08 2.77
N ARG A 392 -14.81 -6.07 3.58
CA ARG A 392 -15.52 -6.24 4.86
C ARG A 392 -16.54 -5.12 5.03
N GLY A 393 -17.53 -5.38 5.87
CA GLY A 393 -18.46 -4.36 6.34
C GLY A 393 -17.79 -3.35 7.26
N VAL A 394 -18.23 -2.11 7.17
CA VAL A 394 -18.02 -1.11 8.24
C VAL A 394 -18.94 -1.43 9.41
N ASN A 395 -18.60 -0.99 10.62
CA ASN A 395 -19.47 -1.07 11.77
C ASN A 395 -19.94 0.34 12.15
N SER A 396 -21.14 0.73 11.69
CA SER A 396 -21.65 2.09 11.90
C SER A 396 -21.89 2.43 13.38
N ALA A 397 -22.26 1.44 14.20
CA ALA A 397 -22.42 1.61 15.64
C ALA A 397 -21.06 1.88 16.33
N PHE A 398 -20.03 1.11 15.98
CA PHE A 398 -18.67 1.35 16.47
C PHE A 398 -18.08 2.66 15.96
N GLN A 399 -18.32 3.03 14.70
CA GLN A 399 -17.90 4.32 14.16
C GLN A 399 -18.52 5.48 14.97
N ALA A 400 -19.81 5.39 15.30
CA ALA A 400 -20.48 6.40 16.12
C ALA A 400 -19.86 6.47 17.53
N PHE A 401 -19.58 5.33 18.16
CA PHE A 401 -18.89 5.26 19.44
C PHE A 401 -17.48 5.88 19.36
N GLN A 402 -16.68 5.51 18.35
CA GLN A 402 -15.32 6.01 18.17
C GLN A 402 -15.33 7.52 17.98
N SER A 403 -16.23 8.05 17.14
CA SER A 403 -16.38 9.50 16.92
C SER A 403 -16.75 10.25 18.19
N ALA A 404 -17.62 9.67 19.04
CA ALA A 404 -18.02 10.28 20.30
C ALA A 404 -16.93 10.26 21.37
N THR A 405 -16.07 9.24 21.36
CA THR A 405 -15.05 9.01 22.41
C THR A 405 -13.65 9.49 22.04
N ASN A 406 -13.39 9.75 20.75
CA ASN A 406 -12.11 10.21 20.23
C ASN A 406 -12.31 11.51 19.41
N PRO A 407 -12.59 12.65 20.06
CA PRO A 407 -12.87 13.91 19.36
C PRO A 407 -11.68 14.47 18.57
N THR A 408 -10.49 13.90 18.73
CA THR A 408 -9.31 14.24 17.93
C THR A 408 -9.33 13.58 16.55
N ASN A 409 -10.11 12.52 16.35
CA ASN A 409 -10.28 11.88 15.05
C ASN A 409 -11.52 12.44 14.34
N THR A 410 -11.38 12.77 13.06
CA THR A 410 -12.49 13.07 12.17
C THR A 410 -12.48 12.07 11.01
N THR A 411 -13.48 11.18 10.97
CA THR A 411 -13.72 10.33 9.79
C THR A 411 -14.34 11.16 8.68
N LEU A 412 -13.62 11.35 7.57
CA LEU A 412 -14.09 12.11 6.42
C LEU A 412 -14.91 11.24 5.45
N PHE A 413 -14.49 9.98 5.30
CA PHE A 413 -15.15 9.00 4.46
C PHE A 413 -14.88 7.59 4.97
N THR A 414 -15.89 6.74 4.86
CA THR A 414 -15.74 5.29 5.05
C THR A 414 -16.68 4.56 4.10
N LYS A 415 -16.20 3.47 3.51
CA LYS A 415 -17.03 2.56 2.71
C LYS A 415 -16.46 1.15 2.77
N GLY A 416 -17.29 0.20 3.20
CA GLY A 416 -17.03 -1.23 3.16
C GLY A 416 -17.84 -1.93 2.07
N MET A 417 -17.72 -3.26 2.01
CA MET A 417 -18.39 -4.11 1.01
C MET A 417 -18.21 -3.59 -0.42
N ILE A 418 -16.98 -3.18 -0.73
CA ILE A 418 -16.55 -2.72 -2.05
C ILE A 418 -15.14 -3.23 -2.33
N TRP A 419 -14.80 -3.36 -3.61
CA TRP A 419 -13.41 -3.43 -4.03
C TRP A 419 -12.94 -2.06 -4.48
N GLY A 420 -11.65 -1.77 -4.32
CA GLY A 420 -11.11 -0.49 -4.75
C GLY A 420 -9.69 -0.21 -4.30
N PHE A 421 -9.28 1.04 -4.55
CA PHE A 421 -7.95 1.55 -4.27
C PHE A 421 -7.97 3.07 -4.09
N ALA A 422 -6.87 3.64 -3.64
CA ALA A 422 -6.67 5.07 -3.57
C ALA A 422 -5.68 5.57 -4.63
N HIS A 423 -5.89 6.81 -5.08
CA HIS A 423 -4.94 7.57 -5.86
C HIS A 423 -4.56 8.85 -5.10
N MET A 424 -3.28 9.15 -5.08
CA MET A 424 -2.75 10.39 -4.54
C MET A 424 -2.25 11.27 -5.67
N GLN A 425 -2.60 12.56 -5.67
CA GLN A 425 -2.07 13.58 -6.56
C GLN A 425 -1.41 14.68 -5.74
N VAL A 426 -0.11 14.93 -5.94
CA VAL A 426 0.66 15.95 -5.24
C VAL A 426 1.00 17.09 -6.20
N ASN A 427 0.59 18.30 -5.85
CA ASN A 427 0.75 19.53 -6.64
C ASN A 427 1.30 20.66 -5.76
N GLY A 428 2.61 20.92 -5.82
CA GLY A 428 3.22 21.90 -4.95
C GLY A 428 3.03 21.51 -3.48
N ASP A 429 2.47 22.43 -2.66
CA ASP A 429 2.20 22.20 -1.23
C ASP A 429 0.78 21.67 -0.98
N GLN A 430 0.06 21.26 -2.03
CA GLN A 430 -1.24 20.61 -1.94
C GLN A 430 -1.15 19.16 -2.37
N ALA A 431 -1.95 18.31 -1.73
CA ALA A 431 -2.19 16.94 -2.15
C ALA A 431 -3.70 16.67 -2.19
N ARG A 432 -4.11 15.76 -3.07
CA ARG A 432 -5.46 15.24 -3.14
C ARG A 432 -5.41 13.72 -3.03
N VAL A 433 -6.18 13.16 -2.10
CA VAL A 433 -6.53 11.73 -2.10
C VAL A 433 -7.83 11.56 -2.86
N THR A 434 -7.90 10.53 -3.71
CA THR A 434 -9.11 10.11 -4.42
C THR A 434 -9.32 8.63 -4.14
N LEU A 435 -10.48 8.25 -3.62
CA LEU A 435 -10.86 6.87 -3.40
C LEU A 435 -11.69 6.38 -4.59
N LEU A 436 -11.30 5.24 -5.16
CA LEU A 436 -11.91 4.67 -6.35
C LEU A 436 -12.41 3.27 -6.05
N THR A 437 -13.70 3.02 -6.32
CA THR A 437 -14.27 1.67 -6.28
C THR A 437 -14.18 1.01 -7.65
N THR A 438 -13.98 -0.30 -7.65
CA THR A 438 -14.07 -1.15 -8.83
C THR A 438 -15.39 -1.90 -8.82
N PRO A 439 -16.22 -1.77 -9.86
CA PRO A 439 -17.46 -2.52 -9.96
C PRO A 439 -17.25 -4.04 -9.93
N GLU A 440 -18.20 -4.76 -9.36
CA GLU A 440 -18.19 -6.23 -9.29
C GLU A 440 -18.33 -6.91 -10.66
N SER A 441 -18.71 -6.14 -11.70
CA SER A 441 -18.75 -6.60 -13.10
C SER A 441 -17.38 -7.01 -13.64
N GLY A 442 -16.28 -6.57 -13.01
CA GLY A 442 -14.91 -6.87 -13.45
C GLY A 442 -14.51 -6.18 -14.76
N ASP A 443 -15.26 -5.16 -15.19
CA ASP A 443 -15.01 -4.44 -16.45
C ASP A 443 -13.78 -3.51 -16.40
N GLY A 444 -13.19 -3.32 -15.23
CA GLY A 444 -12.02 -2.48 -15.01
C GLY A 444 -12.34 -0.97 -15.06
N GLU A 445 -13.60 -0.58 -14.85
CA GLU A 445 -13.96 0.81 -14.58
C GLU A 445 -13.47 1.23 -13.19
N ALA A 446 -12.99 2.47 -13.08
CA ALA A 446 -12.62 3.09 -11.81
C ALA A 446 -13.64 4.20 -11.51
N VAL A 447 -14.44 4.01 -10.46
CA VAL A 447 -15.49 4.95 -10.08
C VAL A 447 -15.02 5.74 -8.85
N GLU A 448 -14.78 7.03 -9.01
CA GLU A 448 -14.48 7.92 -7.88
C GLU A 448 -15.69 7.98 -6.94
N VAL A 449 -15.47 7.65 -5.66
CA VAL A 449 -16.50 7.71 -4.62
C VAL A 449 -16.25 8.81 -3.60
N PHE A 450 -15.01 9.30 -3.51
CA PHE A 450 -14.61 10.34 -2.59
C PHE A 450 -13.30 10.99 -3.03
N SER A 451 -13.15 12.29 -2.74
CA SER A 451 -11.87 12.96 -2.84
C SER A 451 -11.73 14.01 -1.74
N HIS A 452 -10.51 14.19 -1.25
CA HIS A 452 -10.16 15.15 -0.20
C HIS A 452 -8.83 15.83 -0.50
N GLU A 453 -8.79 17.15 -0.32
CA GLU A 453 -7.58 17.95 -0.51
C GLU A 453 -7.01 18.40 0.83
N PHE A 454 -5.69 18.32 0.96
CA PHE A 454 -4.99 18.77 2.15
C PHE A 454 -3.65 19.42 1.80
N SER A 455 -3.22 20.33 2.67
CA SER A 455 -1.94 21.01 2.53
C SER A 455 -0.83 20.26 3.25
N ARG A 456 0.38 20.32 2.70
CA ARG A 456 1.62 19.82 3.30
C ARG A 456 1.76 20.23 4.77
N ARG A 457 2.15 19.30 5.63
CA ARG A 457 2.31 19.48 7.08
C ARG A 457 3.79 19.55 7.47
N SER A 458 4.64 18.77 6.83
CA SER A 458 6.05 18.65 7.16
C SER A 458 6.76 20.01 7.01
N GLY A 459 7.46 20.44 8.07
CA GLY A 459 8.10 21.76 8.13
C GLY A 459 7.17 22.94 8.41
N ALA A 460 5.87 22.71 8.68
CA ALA A 460 4.92 23.74 9.11
C ALA A 460 4.75 23.82 10.65
N THR A 461 5.17 22.80 11.38
CA THR A 461 5.27 22.86 12.86
C THR A 461 6.56 23.57 13.21
N ASP A 462 6.43 24.76 13.83
CA ASP A 462 7.55 25.56 14.30
C ASP A 462 8.56 24.67 15.05
N ALA A 463 9.86 24.86 14.78
CA ALA A 463 10.96 24.12 15.41
C ALA A 463 11.12 24.43 16.92
N SER A 464 10.10 25.02 17.54
CA SER A 464 10.04 25.44 18.94
C SER A 464 8.89 24.81 19.74
N LEU A 465 8.28 23.72 19.25
CA LEU A 465 7.36 22.89 20.05
C LEU A 465 8.05 21.68 20.71
#